data_AF-A0A3D8PGF5-F1
#
_entry.id   AF-A0A3D8PGF5-F1
#
_cell.length_a   1.000
_cell.length_b   1.000
_cell.length_c   1.000
_cell.angle_alpha   90.00
_cell.angle_beta   90.00
_cell.angle_gamma   90.00
#
_symmetry.space_group_name_H-M   'P 1'
#
loop_
_entity.id
_entity.type
_entity.pdbx_description
1 polymer ?
#
loop_
_entity_poly.entity_id
_entity_poly.type
_entity_poly.pdbx_seq_one_letter_code
_entity_poly.pdbx_strand_id
1 'polypeptide(L)'
;MLASTREISEEIGANKSLVAIWVKNAQRKDSAPAFFEVVPPTEAKADRKHRTTAPEDAAPTCRISIGDADIAMPPGYPADHLAEVLRALRASQ
;
A
#
# COMPACT_ATOMS: atom_id res chain seq x y z
N MET A 1 -19.18 13.00 -17.42
CA MET A 1 -19.15 14.42 -17.02
C MET A 1 -18.57 14.47 -15.61
N LEU A 2 -17.48 15.21 -15.39
CA LEU A 2 -16.96 15.38 -14.03
C LEU A 2 -17.89 16.35 -13.27
N ALA A 3 -18.38 15.94 -12.11
CA ALA A 3 -19.22 16.77 -11.25
C ALA A 3 -18.48 18.07 -10.89
N SER A 4 -19.22 19.18 -10.79
CA SER A 4 -18.62 20.47 -10.40
C SER A 4 -18.17 20.41 -8.93
N THR A 5 -17.08 21.10 -8.56
CA THR A 5 -16.66 21.22 -7.15
C THR A 5 -17.76 21.71 -6.21
N ARG A 6 -18.69 22.51 -6.75
CA ARG A 6 -19.90 22.93 -6.06
C ARG A 6 -20.83 21.78 -5.72
N GLU A 7 -21.10 20.91 -6.69
CA GLU A 7 -22.00 19.77 -6.59
C GLU A 7 -21.47 18.76 -5.56
N ILE A 8 -20.17 18.44 -5.65
CA ILE A 8 -19.48 17.56 -4.70
C ILE A 8 -19.52 18.13 -3.29
N SER A 9 -19.30 19.44 -3.14
CA SER A 9 -19.35 20.11 -1.84
C SER A 9 -20.73 20.06 -1.20
N GLU A 10 -21.78 20.22 -1.99
CA GLU A 10 -23.18 20.16 -1.54
C GLU A 10 -23.59 18.72 -1.18
N GLU A 11 -23.11 17.72 -1.94
CA GLU A 11 -23.37 16.29 -1.69
C GLU A 11 -22.72 15.80 -0.39
N ILE A 12 -21.47 16.18 -0.13
CA ILE A 12 -20.71 15.68 1.03
C ILE A 12 -20.78 16.61 2.26
N GLY A 13 -21.48 17.75 2.15
CA GLY A 13 -21.59 18.74 3.23
C GLY A 13 -20.26 19.39 3.63
N ALA A 14 -19.28 19.45 2.72
CA ALA A 14 -17.97 20.05 2.99
C ALA A 14 -17.89 21.48 2.43
N ASN A 15 -16.92 22.25 2.91
CA ASN A 15 -16.67 23.60 2.39
C ASN A 15 -16.11 23.56 0.95
N LYS A 16 -16.67 24.37 0.05
CA LYS A 16 -16.26 24.47 -1.36
C LYS A 16 -14.76 24.71 -1.56
N SER A 17 -14.15 25.52 -0.69
CA SER A 17 -12.71 25.81 -0.73
C SER A 17 -11.86 24.60 -0.37
N LEU A 18 -12.31 23.79 0.61
CA LEU A 18 -11.63 22.54 0.99
C LEU A 18 -11.68 21.52 -0.14
N VAL A 19 -12.84 21.36 -0.78
CA VAL A 19 -13.00 20.45 -1.93
C VAL A 19 -12.10 20.88 -3.09
N ALA A 20 -12.00 22.18 -3.38
CA ALA A 20 -11.12 22.70 -4.43
C ALA A 20 -9.63 22.42 -4.13
N ILE A 21 -9.20 22.54 -2.87
CA ILE A 21 -7.83 22.21 -2.44
C ILE A 21 -7.56 20.71 -2.60
N TRP A 22 -8.50 19.85 -2.22
CA TRP A 22 -8.37 18.40 -2.38
C TRP A 22 -8.24 17.98 -3.84
N VAL A 23 -9.09 18.50 -4.73
CA VAL A 23 -9.02 18.24 -6.17
C VAL A 23 -7.66 18.70 -6.74
N LYS A 24 -7.19 19.88 -6.33
CA LYS A 24 -5.89 20.41 -6.75
C LYS A 24 -4.71 19.56 -6.26
N ASN A 25 -4.81 19.01 -5.05
CA ASN A 25 -3.75 18.18 -4.45
C ASN A 25 -3.77 16.74 -4.98
N ALA A 26 -4.95 16.20 -5.32
CA ALA A 26 -5.09 14.89 -5.94
C ALA A 26 -4.44 14.85 -7.34
N GLN A 27 -4.55 15.94 -8.11
CA GLN A 27 -3.88 16.06 -9.42
C GLN A 27 -2.34 16.15 -9.33
N ARG A 28 -1.77 16.43 -8.15
CA ARG A 28 -0.30 16.54 -7.98
C ARG A 28 0.40 15.21 -7.70
N LYS A 29 -0.34 14.11 -7.60
CA LYS A 29 0.22 12.75 -7.50
C LYS A 29 0.25 12.10 -8.88
N ASP A 30 1.07 12.63 -9.78
CA ASP A 30 1.51 11.94 -11.00
C ASP A 30 2.51 10.81 -10.66
N SER A 31 2.26 10.00 -9.63
CA SER A 31 2.96 8.73 -9.52
C SER A 31 2.29 7.80 -10.53
N ALA A 32 2.85 7.72 -11.73
CA ALA A 32 2.48 6.69 -12.69
C ALA A 32 2.41 5.34 -11.96
N PRO A 33 1.35 4.53 -12.13
CA PRO A 33 1.24 3.25 -11.45
C PRO A 33 2.46 2.41 -11.80
N ALA A 34 3.23 2.04 -10.77
CA ALA A 34 4.41 1.20 -10.93
C ALA A 34 3.95 -0.24 -11.11
N PHE A 35 4.00 -0.74 -12.35
CA PHE A 35 3.77 -2.15 -12.64
C PHE A 35 5.06 -2.92 -12.33
N PHE A 36 4.96 -3.95 -11.49
CA PHE A 36 6.05 -4.88 -11.21
C PHE A 36 5.64 -6.29 -11.60
N GLU A 37 6.51 -6.97 -12.33
CA GLU A 37 6.35 -8.37 -12.70
C GLU A 37 6.81 -9.24 -11.52
N VAL A 38 5.89 -10.05 -10.98
CA VAL A 38 6.18 -10.97 -9.87
C VAL A 38 6.70 -12.28 -10.46
N VAL A 39 8.00 -12.51 -10.35
CA VAL A 39 8.64 -13.78 -10.73
C VAL A 39 8.62 -14.73 -9.53
N PRO A 40 8.20 -16.01 -9.69
CA PRO A 40 8.24 -16.99 -8.61
C PRO A 40 9.66 -17.20 -8.10
N PRO A 41 9.87 -17.50 -6.80
CA PRO A 41 11.20 -17.65 -6.24
C PRO A 41 11.92 -18.83 -6.89
N THR A 42 12.82 -18.55 -7.83
CA THR A 42 13.81 -19.52 -8.28
C THR A 42 14.94 -19.54 -7.26
N GLU A 43 15.30 -20.74 -6.82
CA GLU A 43 16.41 -20.95 -5.88
C GLU A 43 17.69 -20.29 -6.41
N ALA A 44 18.06 -19.22 -5.72
CA ALA A 44 19.30 -18.45 -5.71
C ALA A 44 20.27 -18.53 -6.91
N LYS A 45 20.59 -17.36 -7.47
CA LYS A 45 21.98 -16.88 -7.46
C LYS A 45 22.02 -15.45 -6.94
N ALA A 46 22.68 -15.29 -5.79
CA ALA A 46 22.92 -14.01 -5.16
C ALA A 46 23.88 -13.17 -6.02
N ASP A 47 23.38 -12.10 -6.63
CA ASP A 47 24.20 -10.93 -6.93
C ASP A 47 23.33 -9.69 -7.13
N ARG A 48 23.20 -8.88 -6.06
CA ARG A 48 23.57 -7.46 -6.11
C ARG A 48 23.30 -6.78 -4.77
N LYS A 49 24.33 -6.07 -4.33
CA LYS A 49 24.36 -5.13 -3.21
C LYS A 49 23.06 -4.34 -3.04
N HIS A 50 22.28 -4.68 -2.01
CA HIS A 50 21.54 -3.67 -1.28
C HIS A 50 21.85 -3.83 0.21
N ARG A 51 22.63 -2.89 0.73
CA ARG A 51 22.83 -2.73 2.18
C ARG A 51 21.49 -2.38 2.79
N THR A 52 20.90 -3.31 3.52
CA THR A 52 20.15 -3.00 4.73
C THR A 52 20.43 -4.15 5.67
N THR A 53 21.07 -3.84 6.79
CA THR A 53 21.42 -4.78 7.85
C THR A 53 20.18 -5.52 8.30
N ALA A 54 20.00 -6.76 7.83
CA ALA A 54 19.09 -7.70 8.46
C ALA A 54 19.70 -8.11 9.81
N PRO A 55 18.94 -8.15 10.91
CA PRO A 55 19.35 -8.92 12.07
C PRO A 55 19.41 -10.39 11.63
N GLU A 56 20.64 -10.86 11.49
CA GLU A 56 21.02 -12.26 11.45
C GLU A 56 20.64 -12.86 12.81
N ASP A 57 19.39 -13.31 12.95
CA ASP A 57 18.88 -14.32 13.90
C ASP A 57 17.36 -14.12 14.16
N ALA A 58 16.53 -14.27 13.13
CA ALA A 58 15.08 -14.30 13.31
C ALA A 58 14.50 -15.50 12.55
N ALA A 59 13.78 -16.35 13.26
CA ALA A 59 12.99 -17.48 12.75
C ALA A 59 12.24 -17.11 11.45
N PRO A 60 11.95 -18.07 10.54
CA PRO A 60 11.32 -17.80 9.25
C PRO A 60 9.97 -17.10 9.46
N THR A 61 9.99 -15.78 9.37
CA THR A 61 8.86 -14.89 9.65
C THR A 61 8.40 -14.38 8.29
N CYS A 62 7.14 -14.62 7.93
CA CYS A 62 6.60 -14.12 6.68
C CYS A 62 6.49 -12.59 6.78
N ARG A 63 7.14 -11.85 5.87
CA ARG A 63 7.13 -10.38 5.87
C ARG A 63 6.32 -9.87 4.69
N ILE A 64 5.44 -8.91 4.95
CA ILE A 64 4.61 -8.24 3.95
C ILE A 64 4.91 -6.75 4.02
N SER A 65 5.30 -6.17 2.88
CA SER A 65 5.59 -4.74 2.77
C SER A 65 4.50 -4.04 1.96
N ILE A 66 3.90 -2.97 2.51
CA ILE A 66 2.80 -2.21 1.90
C ILE A 66 3.12 -0.72 2.02
N GLY A 67 3.57 -0.11 0.92
CA GLY A 67 4.09 1.26 0.96
C GLY A 67 5.23 1.36 1.96
N ASP A 68 5.02 2.17 3.01
CA ASP A 68 6.01 2.40 4.07
C ASP A 68 5.83 1.46 5.29
N ALA A 69 4.79 0.61 5.26
CA ALA A 69 4.50 -0.33 6.34
C ALA A 69 5.16 -1.69 6.09
N ASP A 70 5.76 -2.27 7.13
CA ASP A 70 6.34 -3.61 7.13
C ASP A 70 5.68 -4.46 8.23
N ILE A 71 5.06 -5.56 7.83
CA ILE A 71 4.30 -6.46 8.70
C ILE A 71 5.06 -7.78 8.78
N ALA A 72 5.52 -8.13 9.98
CA ALA A 72 6.20 -9.39 10.27
C ALA A 72 5.23 -10.38 10.94
N MET A 73 4.99 -11.52 10.30
CA MET A 73 4.12 -12.58 10.81
C MET A 73 4.94 -13.75 11.35
N PRO A 74 4.83 -14.06 12.65
CA PRO A 74 5.57 -15.15 13.26
C PRO A 74 5.08 -16.52 12.76
N PRO A 75 5.92 -17.57 12.88
CA PRO A 75 5.48 -18.94 12.68
C PRO A 75 4.25 -19.27 13.55
N GLY A 76 3.23 -19.90 12.96
CA GLY A 76 1.99 -20.26 13.66
C GLY A 76 0.92 -19.16 13.68
N TYR A 77 1.14 -18.03 12.99
CA TYR A 77 0.10 -17.01 12.83
C TYR A 77 -1.13 -17.57 12.07
N PRO A 78 -2.37 -17.36 12.55
CA PRO A 78 -3.57 -17.91 11.90
C PRO A 78 -3.80 -17.33 10.50
N ALA A 79 -4.01 -18.23 9.52
CA ALA A 79 -4.26 -17.84 8.14
C ALA A 79 -5.55 -17.01 7.98
N ASP A 80 -6.56 -17.27 8.81
CA ASP A 80 -7.84 -16.54 8.77
C ASP A 80 -7.66 -15.06 9.15
N HIS A 81 -6.83 -14.79 10.16
CA HIS A 81 -6.52 -13.42 10.58
C HIS A 81 -5.74 -12.67 9.50
N LEU A 82 -4.81 -13.36 8.82
CA LEU A 82 -4.09 -12.77 7.70
C LEU A 82 -5.05 -12.43 6.55
N ALA A 83 -5.98 -13.34 6.23
CA ALA A 83 -6.97 -13.09 5.18
C ALA A 83 -7.85 -11.88 5.49
N GLU A 84 -8.22 -11.67 6.75
CA GLU A 84 -8.97 -10.48 7.19
C GLU A 84 -8.16 -9.20 7.07
N VAL A 85 -6.90 -9.20 7.53
CA VAL A 85 -6.00 -8.05 7.38
C VAL A 85 -5.83 -7.67 5.92
N LEU A 86 -5.56 -8.64 5.05
CA LEU A 86 -5.44 -8.42 3.60
C LEU A 86 -6.74 -7.95 2.96
N ARG A 87 -7.89 -8.43 3.44
CA ARG A 87 -9.21 -7.99 2.97
C ARG A 87 -9.48 -6.53 3.35
N ALA A 88 -9.20 -6.16 4.60
CA ALA A 88 -9.34 -4.78 5.07
C ALA A 88 -8.43 -3.82 4.29
N LEU A 89 -7.19 -4.22 4.03
CA LEU A 89 -6.23 -3.45 3.22
C LEU A 89 -6.67 -3.25 1.77
N ARG A 90 -7.36 -4.22 1.18
CA ARG A 90 -7.96 -4.06 -0.16
C ARG A 90 -9.16 -3.13 -0.16
N ALA A 91 -9.96 -3.15 0.91
CA ALA A 91 -11.13 -2.28 1.02
C ALA A 91 -10.77 -0.81 1.33
N SER A 92 -9.55 -0.55 1.79
CA SER A 92 -9.05 0.80 2.09
C SER A 92 -8.34 1.50 0.91
N GLN A 93 -8.14 0.80 -0.21
CA GLN A 93 -7.56 1.35 -1.45
C GLN A 93 -8.66 1.75 -2.42
#